data_AF-A0A6N7ZQQ4-F1
#
_entry.id   AF-A0A6N7ZQQ4-F1
#
_cell.length_a   1.000
_cell.length_b   1.000
_cell.length_c   1.000
_cell.angle_alpha   90.00
_cell.angle_beta   90.00
_cell.angle_gamma   90.00
#
_symmetry.space_group_name_H-M   'P 1'
#
loop_
_entity.id
_entity.type
_entity.pdbx_description
1 polymer ?
#
loop_
_entity_poly.entity_id
_entity_poly.type
_entity_poly.pdbx_seq_one_letter_code
_entity_poly.pdbx_strand_id
1 'polypeptide(L)'
;MPKRIQLKRARGWRKPEGSVVITRSSRYGNPFKIGDPGPDGTPMTREEVCRRFECEALPNISAADMEFLRGRDVVCFCKLEDMCHGDILLRRANQETHSSELCTGNPVPQDEVDVEH
;
A
#
# COMPACT_ATOMS: atom_id res chain seq x y z
N MET A 1 -10.71 -3.93 10.47
CA MET A 1 -9.96 -3.90 9.20
C MET A 1 -10.15 -2.52 8.58
N PRO A 2 -9.08 -1.74 8.37
CA PRO A 2 -9.16 -0.42 7.75
C PRO A 2 -9.70 -0.47 6.31
N LYS A 3 -10.45 0.55 5.91
CA LYS A 3 -11.09 0.61 4.58
C LYS A 3 -10.84 1.93 3.86
N ARG A 4 -10.98 1.87 2.53
CA ARG A 4 -11.00 3.05 1.69
C ARG A 4 -12.40 3.66 1.67
N ILE A 5 -12.46 4.97 1.80
CA ILE A 5 -13.70 5.74 1.80
C ILE A 5 -13.64 6.78 0.70
N GLN A 6 -14.69 6.85 -0.12
CA GLN A 6 -14.78 7.88 -1.13
C GLN A 6 -15.12 9.24 -0.49
N LEU A 7 -14.24 10.21 -0.68
CA LEU A 7 -14.43 11.61 -0.35
C LEU A 7 -15.52 12.20 -1.24
N LYS A 8 -16.51 12.88 -0.64
CA LYS A 8 -17.61 13.53 -1.37
C LYS A 8 -17.66 15.02 -1.02
N ARG A 9 -17.93 15.85 -2.02
CA ARG A 9 -18.19 17.30 -1.85
C ARG A 9 -19.68 17.64 -1.65
N ALA A 10 -20.51 16.62 -1.42
CA ALA A 10 -21.94 16.81 -1.21
C ALA A 10 -22.22 17.61 0.06
N ARG A 11 -23.19 18.54 0.00
CA ARG A 11 -23.62 19.31 1.17
C ARG A 11 -24.03 18.36 2.30
N GLY A 12 -23.51 18.61 3.50
CA GLY A 12 -23.79 17.79 4.68
C GLY A 12 -22.90 16.55 4.82
N TRP A 13 -22.06 16.20 3.84
CA TRP A 13 -21.08 15.13 4.01
C TRP A 13 -20.07 15.49 5.09
N ARG A 14 -19.69 14.51 5.89
CA ARG A 14 -18.68 14.62 6.94
C ARG A 14 -17.68 13.51 6.78
N LYS A 15 -16.40 13.87 6.88
CA LYS A 15 -15.32 12.90 6.92
C LYS A 15 -15.46 12.07 8.20
N PRO A 16 -15.46 10.73 8.12
CA PRO A 16 -15.46 9.89 9.31
C PRO A 16 -14.31 10.24 10.24
N GLU A 17 -14.56 10.14 11.55
CA GLU A 17 -13.55 10.34 12.57
C GLU A 17 -12.40 9.34 12.41
N GLY A 18 -11.17 9.73 12.79
CA GLY A 18 -9.99 8.87 12.67
C GLY A 18 -9.46 8.61 11.25
N SER A 19 -10.26 8.86 10.20
CA SER A 19 -9.84 8.62 8.80
C SER A 19 -8.85 9.66 8.27
N VAL A 20 -7.92 9.24 7.40
CA VAL A 20 -6.83 10.05 6.88
C VAL A 20 -7.09 10.45 5.43
N VAL A 21 -6.96 11.74 5.11
CA VAL A 21 -7.12 12.24 3.74
C VAL A 21 -5.84 11.99 2.95
N ILE A 22 -5.97 11.28 1.82
CA ILE A 22 -4.85 10.87 0.95
C ILE A 22 -4.96 11.46 -0.46
N THR A 23 -5.60 12.63 -0.59
CA THR A 23 -5.75 13.32 -1.88
C THR A 23 -4.39 13.78 -2.43
N ARG A 24 -4.33 14.16 -3.70
CA ARG A 24 -3.07 14.56 -4.39
C ARG A 24 -2.24 15.60 -3.64
N SER A 25 -2.87 16.57 -2.98
CA SER A 25 -2.20 17.62 -2.20
C SER A 25 -1.72 17.17 -0.82
N SER A 26 -2.09 15.98 -0.37
CA SER A 26 -1.62 15.42 0.89
C SER A 26 -0.24 14.79 0.73
N ARG A 27 0.46 14.58 1.84
CA ARG A 27 1.72 13.83 1.88
C ARG A 27 1.61 12.36 1.42
N TYR A 28 0.39 11.84 1.34
CA TYR A 28 0.08 10.48 0.89
C TYR A 28 -0.53 10.45 -0.52
N GLY A 29 -0.53 11.60 -1.21
CA GLY A 29 -1.12 11.76 -2.54
C GLY A 29 -0.30 11.05 -3.61
N ASN A 30 -0.98 10.54 -4.64
CA ASN A 30 -0.30 10.04 -5.82
C ASN A 30 0.25 11.22 -6.66
N PRO A 31 1.57 11.33 -6.90
CA PRO A 31 2.13 12.39 -7.73
C PRO A 31 1.76 12.22 -9.21
N PHE A 32 1.57 10.97 -9.67
CA PHE A 32 1.20 10.62 -11.03
C PHE A 32 -0.30 10.83 -11.26
N LYS A 33 -0.66 11.27 -12.46
CA LYS A 33 -2.04 11.63 -12.81
C LYS A 33 -2.48 10.93 -14.09
N ILE A 34 -3.70 10.41 -14.06
CA ILE A 34 -4.33 9.74 -15.20
C ILE A 34 -4.41 10.73 -16.36
N GLY A 35 -3.98 10.29 -17.54
CA GLY A 35 -3.97 11.08 -18.76
C GLY A 35 -2.73 11.96 -18.97
N ASP A 36 -1.85 12.11 -17.96
CA ASP A 36 -0.56 12.76 -18.17
C ASP A 36 0.36 11.81 -19.01
N PRO A 37 1.31 12.34 -19.81
CA PRO A 37 2.17 11.50 -20.64
C PRO A 37 3.00 10.51 -19.81
N GLY A 38 2.97 9.24 -20.21
CA GLY A 38 3.78 8.16 -19.68
C GLY A 38 5.18 8.12 -20.32
N PRO A 39 6.02 7.16 -19.89
CA PRO A 39 7.40 7.03 -20.39
C PRO A 39 7.51 6.82 -21.91
N ASP A 40 6.50 6.21 -22.53
CA ASP A 40 6.40 5.95 -23.96
C ASP A 40 5.65 7.07 -24.72
N GLY A 41 5.30 8.16 -24.04
CA GLY A 41 4.52 9.27 -24.57
C GLY A 41 3.01 9.01 -24.63
N THR A 42 2.53 7.82 -24.25
CA THR A 42 1.09 7.53 -24.22
C THR A 42 0.45 8.03 -22.92
N PRO A 43 -0.85 8.40 -22.90
CA PRO A 43 -1.51 8.85 -21.67
C PRO A 43 -1.54 7.74 -20.62
N MET A 44 -1.04 8.02 -19.41
CA MET A 44 -1.02 7.03 -18.32
C MET A 44 -2.44 6.59 -17.93
N THR A 45 -2.62 5.28 -17.81
CA THR A 45 -3.85 4.67 -17.32
C THR A 45 -3.95 4.74 -15.80
N ARG A 46 -5.11 4.36 -15.26
CA ARG A 46 -5.29 4.20 -13.80
C ARG A 46 -4.33 3.16 -13.23
N GLU A 47 -4.10 2.10 -14.00
CA GLU A 47 -3.20 1.01 -13.67
C GLU A 47 -1.78 1.51 -13.52
N GLU A 48 -1.32 2.24 -14.52
CA GLU A 48 0.03 2.78 -14.56
C GLU A 48 0.28 3.76 -13.40
N VAL A 49 -0.62 4.70 -13.14
CA VAL A 49 -0.41 5.66 -12.03
C VAL A 49 -0.36 4.99 -10.67
N CYS A 50 -1.11 3.91 -10.44
CA CYS A 50 -1.06 3.19 -9.16
C CYS A 50 0.19 2.32 -9.06
N ARG A 51 0.60 1.67 -10.16
CA ARG A 51 1.86 0.93 -10.22
C ARG A 51 3.05 1.83 -9.94
N ARG A 52 3.12 2.98 -10.61
CA ARG A 52 4.17 3.98 -10.38
C ARG A 52 4.14 4.53 -8.96
N PHE A 53 2.95 4.75 -8.40
CA PHE A 53 2.85 5.12 -6.99
C PHE A 53 3.51 4.07 -6.08
N GLU A 54 3.21 2.79 -6.27
CA GLU A 54 3.81 1.71 -5.48
C GLU A 54 5.33 1.64 -5.63
N CYS A 55 5.85 1.77 -6.86
CA CYS A 55 7.28 1.62 -7.12
C CYS A 55 8.10 2.88 -6.81
N GLU A 56 7.56 4.07 -7.06
CA GLU A 56 8.34 5.33 -7.06
C GLU A 56 7.95 6.27 -5.92
N ALA A 57 6.68 6.31 -5.52
CA ALA A 57 6.21 7.26 -4.49
C ALA A 57 6.16 6.63 -3.09
N LEU A 58 5.69 5.39 -2.98
CA LEU A 58 5.55 4.66 -1.72
C LEU A 58 6.88 4.53 -0.94
N PRO A 59 8.05 4.26 -1.57
CA PRO A 59 9.32 4.20 -0.85
C PRO A 59 9.72 5.52 -0.18
N ASN A 60 9.17 6.66 -0.62
CA ASN A 60 9.43 7.98 -0.05
C ASN A 60 8.51 8.30 1.14
N ILE A 61 7.53 7.45 1.43
CA ILE A 61 6.68 7.59 2.62
C ILE A 61 7.42 6.96 3.80
N SER A 62 7.62 7.74 4.87
CA SER A 62 8.41 7.32 6.02
C SER A 62 7.80 6.13 6.77
N ALA A 63 8.61 5.37 7.50
CA ALA A 63 8.11 4.31 8.37
C ALA A 63 7.14 4.84 9.45
N ALA A 64 7.40 6.03 10.00
CA ALA A 64 6.52 6.69 10.96
C ALA A 64 5.15 7.05 10.35
N ASP A 65 5.13 7.43 9.07
CA ASP A 65 3.89 7.65 8.33
C ASP A 65 3.12 6.37 8.08
N MET A 66 3.82 5.28 7.73
CA MET A 66 3.17 3.97 7.57
C MET A 66 2.56 3.48 8.87
N GLU A 67 3.25 3.67 9.99
CA GLU A 67 2.72 3.36 11.32
C GLU A 67 1.55 4.26 11.68
N PHE A 68 1.59 5.55 11.34
CA PHE A 68 0.45 6.44 11.52
C PHE A 68 -0.79 5.98 10.74
N LEU A 69 -0.60 5.44 9.53
CA LEU A 69 -1.69 4.92 8.70
C LEU A 69 -2.21 3.55 9.16
N ARG A 70 -1.45 2.80 9.96
CA ARG A 70 -1.86 1.50 10.49
C ARG A 70 -3.16 1.64 11.27
N GLY A 71 -4.11 0.74 11.00
CA GLY A 71 -5.41 0.75 11.67
C GLY A 71 -6.36 1.89 11.26
N ARG A 72 -5.96 2.80 10.36
CA ARG A 72 -6.79 3.97 9.96
C ARG A 72 -7.41 3.82 8.59
N ASP A 73 -8.68 4.20 8.48
CA ASP A 73 -9.35 4.37 7.20
C ASP A 73 -8.69 5.49 6.39
N VAL A 74 -8.66 5.35 5.06
CA VAL A 74 -8.13 6.38 4.15
C VAL A 74 -9.21 6.94 3.24
N VAL A 75 -9.07 8.20 2.88
CA VAL A 75 -10.11 8.97 2.18
C VAL A 75 -9.55 9.59 0.90
N CYS A 76 -10.14 9.25 -0.25
CA CYS A 76 -9.75 9.76 -1.57
C CYS A 76 -10.99 10.01 -2.44
N PHE A 77 -10.87 10.80 -3.52
CA PHE A 77 -11.98 11.04 -4.45
C PHE A 77 -12.27 9.89 -5.42
N CYS A 78 -11.35 8.92 -5.57
CA CYS A 78 -11.53 7.79 -6.48
C CYS A 78 -12.78 6.97 -6.12
N LYS A 79 -13.49 6.47 -7.14
CA LYS A 79 -14.59 5.52 -6.98
C LYS A 79 -14.11 4.25 -6.26
N LEU A 80 -14.99 3.59 -5.50
CA LEU A 80 -14.59 2.43 -4.68
C LEU A 80 -14.34 1.17 -5.51
N GLU A 81 -14.94 1.12 -6.70
CA GLU A 81 -14.82 0.04 -7.68
C GLU A 81 -13.52 0.16 -8.50
N ASP A 82 -12.98 1.36 -8.60
CA ASP A 82 -11.76 1.67 -9.33
C ASP A 82 -10.52 1.43 -8.45
N MET A 83 -9.42 1.01 -9.06
CA MET A 83 -8.14 0.95 -8.36
C MET A 83 -7.68 2.33 -7.88
N CYS A 84 -7.18 2.39 -6.65
CA CYS A 84 -6.68 3.60 -6.02
C CYS A 84 -5.36 3.35 -5.30
N HIS A 85 -4.51 4.38 -5.23
CA HIS A 85 -3.29 4.34 -4.41
C HIS A 85 -3.59 4.15 -2.91
N GLY A 86 -4.81 4.49 -2.48
CA GLY A 86 -5.29 4.20 -1.14
C GLY A 86 -5.33 2.71 -0.80
N ASP A 87 -5.64 1.85 -1.77
CA ASP A 87 -5.68 0.39 -1.55
C ASP A 87 -4.25 -0.14 -1.29
N ILE A 88 -3.25 0.42 -1.98
CA ILE A 88 -1.83 0.13 -1.78
C ILE A 88 -1.37 0.58 -0.39
N LEU A 89 -1.71 1.80 0.03
CA LEU A 89 -1.39 2.32 1.37
C LEU A 89 -2.00 1.45 2.47
N LEU A 90 -3.29 1.08 2.34
CA LEU A 90 -3.96 0.22 3.30
C LEU A 90 -3.29 -1.15 3.40
N ARG A 91 -2.98 -1.77 2.25
CA ARG A 91 -2.27 -3.06 2.23
C ARG A 91 -0.90 -2.94 2.91
N ARG A 92 -0.10 -1.92 2.57
CA ARG A 92 1.28 -1.80 3.07
C ARG A 92 1.35 -1.43 4.55
N ALA A 93 0.45 -0.57 5.02
CA ALA A 93 0.40 -0.15 6.43
C ALA A 93 -0.12 -1.24 7.36
N ASN A 94 -0.95 -2.15 6.85
CA ASN A 94 -1.59 -3.20 7.66
C ASN A 94 -1.06 -4.61 7.38
N GLN A 95 -0.01 -4.76 6.57
CA GLN A 95 0.75 -6.01 6.52
C GLN A 95 1.43 -6.20 7.87
N GLU A 96 1.12 -7.30 8.55
CA GLU A 96 1.88 -7.72 9.72
C GLU A 96 3.30 -8.04 9.24
N THR A 97 4.28 -7.38 9.84
CA THR A 97 5.64 -7.87 9.80
C THR A 97 5.61 -9.24 10.46
N HIS A 98 5.51 -10.31 9.68
CA HIS A 98 5.99 -11.62 10.11
C HIS A 98 7.52 -11.52 10.24
N SER A 99 7.96 -10.83 11.29
CA SER A 99 9.32 -10.84 11.74
C SER A 99 9.51 -12.16 12.47
N SER A 100 10.08 -13.14 11.77
CA SER A 100 10.87 -14.22 12.38
C SER A 100 10.21 -15.02 13.52
N GLU A 101 9.34 -15.98 13.18
CA GLU A 101 9.22 -17.24 13.93
C GLU A 101 9.81 -18.39 13.09
N LEU A 102 11.10 -18.28 12.78
CA LEU A 102 11.94 -19.44 12.49
C LEU A 102 13.07 -19.46 13.52
N CYS A 103 12.69 -19.69 14.78
CA CYS A 103 13.63 -20.10 15.82
C CYS A 103 12.95 -21.09 16.77
N THR A 104 12.66 -22.28 16.26
CA THR A 104 12.74 -23.53 17.04
C THR A 104 13.23 -24.61 16.09
N GLY A 105 14.41 -25.15 16.39
CA GLY A 105 15.17 -26.02 15.50
C GLY A 105 14.48 -27.32 15.14
N ASN A 106 14.86 -27.86 13.98
CA ASN A 106 14.75 -29.27 13.70
C ASN A 106 16.19 -29.83 13.61
N PRO A 107 16.59 -30.81 14.43
CA PRO A 107 17.85 -31.50 14.24
C PRO A 107 17.82 -32.26 12.91
N VAL A 108 18.90 -32.16 12.14
CA VAL A 108 19.13 -32.98 10.95
C VAL A 108 19.31 -34.44 11.41
N PRO A 109 18.50 -35.41 10.93
CA PRO A 109 18.82 -36.81 11.09
C PRO A 109 20.12 -37.11 10.33
N GLN A 110 21.11 -37.64 11.04
CA GLN A 110 22.32 -38.17 10.41
C GLN A 110 21.94 -39.48 9.73
N ASP A 111 21.76 -39.46 8.41
CA ASP A 111 21.81 -40.70 7.64
C ASP A 111 23.27 -40.98 7.28
N GLU A 112 23.79 -41.97 7.99
CA GLU A 112 25.05 -42.66 7.78
C GLU A 112 25.16 -43.13 6.32
N VAL A 113 26.24 -42.76 5.65
CA VAL A 113 26.69 -43.47 4.45
C VAL A 113 27.97 -44.22 4.80
N ASP A 114 27.79 -45.47 5.19
CA ASP A 114 28.82 -46.50 5.13
C ASP A 114 29.31 -46.60 3.68
N VAL A 115 30.57 -46.25 3.44
CA VAL A 115 31.29 -46.64 2.22
C VAL A 115 32.62 -47.24 2.65
N GLU A 116 32.61 -48.56 2.74
CA GLU A 116 33.78 -49.43 2.83
C GLU A 116 34.83 -49.08 1.76
N HIS A 117 36.10 -49.04 2.16
CA HIS A 117 37.26 -49.35 1.32
C HIS A 117 38.33 -50.05 2.17
#